data_AF-A0A9W8Y7C7-F1
#
_entry.id   AF-A0A9W8Y7C7-F1
#
_cell.length_a   1.000
_cell.length_b   1.000
_cell.length_c   1.000
_cell.angle_alpha   90.00
_cell.angle_beta   90.00
_cell.angle_gamma   90.00
#
_symmetry.space_group_name_H-M   'P 1'
#
loop_
_entity.id
_entity.type
_entity.pdbx_description
1 polymer ?
#
loop_
_entity_poly.entity_id
_entity_poly.type
_entity_poly.pdbx_seq_one_letter_code
_entity_poly.pdbx_strand_id
1 'polypeptide(L)'
;MFRYTVSVIMVSTKFRWLTNVAPVVNEVKPNWHTQLFNGSFLHQNVYRQSAGPEVDAAWAALGVNYRSIVVPMNEAEETGLRHDQVKISQEYGGGFPANVEGLHHLHCLDLLRKTLHWNYDYYLAKKEGPFVNSEYIVRVHTTHCLDMLRQVLMCNPDVGVLGQVWWQPADEPNPMPFVDFNTKHRCRDYGAIRSWAEAHQLPSEKEVDMSRFYEMPKPGDTIYPSIP
;
A
#
# COMPACT_ATOMS: atom_id res chain seq x y z
N MET A 1 15.54 21.21 47.58
CA MET A 1 15.56 21.71 46.19
C MET A 1 15.61 20.50 45.27
N PHE A 2 14.69 20.43 44.31
CA PHE A 2 14.60 19.49 43.19
C PHE A 2 14.33 17.99 43.43
N ARG A 3 13.03 17.67 43.34
CA ARG A 3 12.47 16.46 42.73
C ARG A 3 13.09 16.22 41.34
N TYR A 4 13.12 14.97 40.86
CA TYR A 4 12.46 14.55 39.61
C TYR A 4 12.42 13.02 39.55
N THR A 5 11.26 12.46 39.82
CA THR A 5 10.87 11.12 39.39
C THR A 5 10.60 11.19 37.89
N VAL A 6 11.40 10.51 37.07
CA VAL A 6 11.04 10.18 35.69
C VAL A 6 11.32 8.70 35.49
N SER A 7 10.33 7.87 35.77
CA SER A 7 10.23 6.54 35.18
C SER A 7 8.97 6.52 34.33
N VAL A 8 9.07 7.13 33.16
CA VAL A 8 8.25 6.75 32.00
C VAL A 8 9.13 5.79 31.21
N ILE A 9 9.03 4.51 31.55
CA ILE A 9 9.69 3.44 30.80
C ILE A 9 9.08 3.43 29.39
N MET A 10 9.97 3.60 28.41
CA MET A 10 9.78 3.43 26.98
C MET A 10 8.77 2.34 26.62
N VAL A 11 7.54 2.73 26.30
CA VAL A 11 6.66 1.95 25.43
C VAL A 11 6.36 2.85 24.24
N SER A 12 6.58 2.35 23.02
CA SER A 12 6.19 2.99 21.74
C SER A 12 7.25 3.80 20.95
N THR A 13 8.51 3.36 20.88
CA THR A 13 9.43 3.86 19.83
C THR A 13 9.42 3.05 18.54
N LYS A 14 8.84 1.83 18.49
CA LYS A 14 8.91 0.99 17.27
C LYS A 14 7.78 1.24 16.26
N PHE A 15 6.62 1.75 16.67
CA PHE A 15 5.48 2.02 15.76
C PHE A 15 5.57 3.39 15.05
N ARG A 16 6.32 4.34 15.62
CA ARG A 16 6.28 5.76 15.24
C ARG A 16 7.17 6.19 14.06
N TRP A 17 7.78 5.25 13.33
CA TRP A 17 8.86 5.61 12.40
C TRP A 17 8.42 6.12 11.03
N LEU A 18 7.20 5.82 10.55
CA LEU A 18 6.79 6.15 9.17
C LEU A 18 5.37 6.73 9.01
N THR A 19 4.45 6.49 9.95
CA THR A 19 3.05 6.94 9.83
C THR A 19 2.70 8.03 10.85
N ASN A 20 1.68 8.83 10.55
CA ASN A 20 1.12 9.78 11.51
C ASN A 20 0.43 9.05 12.67
N VAL A 21 0.16 9.80 13.75
CA VAL A 21 -0.64 9.28 14.87
C VAL A 21 -2.07 9.05 14.40
N ALA A 22 -2.67 7.93 14.82
CA ALA A 22 -4.06 7.59 14.52
C ALA A 22 -4.67 6.80 15.69
N PRO A 23 -6.00 6.87 15.93
CA PRO A 23 -6.65 6.18 17.04
C PRO A 23 -6.35 4.68 17.10
N VAL A 24 -6.25 4.04 15.93
CA VAL A 24 -5.92 2.61 15.82
C VAL A 24 -4.57 2.26 16.48
N VAL A 25 -3.62 3.19 16.56
CA VAL A 25 -2.32 2.97 17.23
C VAL A 25 -2.46 2.88 18.75
N ASN A 26 -3.48 3.53 19.33
CA ASN A 26 -3.76 3.51 20.76
C ASN A 26 -4.52 2.23 21.15
N GLU A 27 -5.38 1.73 20.26
CA GLU A 27 -6.28 0.61 20.53
C GLU A 27 -5.71 -0.75 20.09
N VAL A 28 -4.92 -0.77 19.01
CA VAL A 28 -4.39 -2.01 18.43
C VAL A 28 -2.90 -2.15 18.75
N LYS A 29 -2.57 -3.21 19.49
CA LYS A 29 -1.17 -3.53 19.76
C LYS A 29 -0.45 -3.94 18.46
N PRO A 30 0.80 -3.51 18.27
CA PRO A 30 1.63 -3.78 17.10
C PRO A 30 1.70 -5.22 16.58
N ASN A 31 1.66 -6.19 17.50
CA ASN A 31 1.84 -7.64 17.27
C ASN A 31 2.71 -8.01 16.05
N TRP A 32 3.94 -7.50 16.03
CA TRP A 32 4.88 -7.74 14.94
C TRP A 32 5.14 -9.23 14.75
N HIS A 33 5.08 -9.69 13.51
CA HIS A 33 5.39 -11.07 13.15
C HIS A 33 6.16 -11.09 11.83
N THR A 34 6.92 -12.17 11.61
CA THR A 34 7.54 -12.44 10.32
C THR A 34 6.57 -13.22 9.46
N GLN A 35 6.27 -12.69 8.28
CA GLN A 35 5.45 -13.35 7.29
C GLN A 35 6.29 -13.57 6.03
N LEU A 36 6.35 -14.82 5.55
CA LEU A 36 6.88 -15.09 4.23
C LEU A 36 5.84 -14.62 3.19
N PHE A 37 6.27 -13.83 2.22
CA PHE A 37 5.42 -13.45 1.10
C PHE A 37 5.28 -14.63 0.14
N ASN A 38 4.04 -14.91 -0.25
CA ASN A 38 3.76 -15.86 -1.31
C ASN A 38 4.01 -15.14 -2.65
N GLY A 39 5.26 -15.17 -3.09
CA GLY A 39 5.71 -14.57 -4.35
C GLY A 39 5.74 -15.54 -5.52
N SER A 40 5.05 -16.68 -5.46
CA SER A 40 5.20 -17.70 -6.50
C SER A 40 4.85 -17.17 -7.89
N PHE A 41 5.74 -17.32 -8.87
CA PHE A 41 5.54 -16.64 -10.15
C PHE A 41 4.47 -17.34 -11.00
N LEU A 42 4.60 -18.66 -11.22
CA LEU A 42 3.68 -19.42 -12.08
C LEU A 42 2.47 -20.01 -11.33
N HIS A 43 2.54 -20.14 -10.01
CA HIS A 43 1.46 -20.69 -9.20
C HIS A 43 0.57 -19.57 -8.64
N GLN A 44 -0.67 -19.50 -9.13
CA GLN A 44 -1.62 -18.46 -8.73
C GLN A 44 -2.32 -18.80 -7.41
N ASN A 45 -2.54 -17.77 -6.58
CA ASN A 45 -3.46 -17.81 -5.45
C ASN A 45 -4.81 -17.18 -5.85
N VAL A 46 -5.77 -17.15 -4.90
CA VAL A 46 -7.13 -16.64 -5.15
C VAL A 46 -7.16 -15.19 -5.65
N TYR A 47 -6.23 -14.33 -5.21
CA TYR A 47 -6.22 -12.91 -5.59
C TYR A 47 -5.75 -12.66 -7.03
N ARG A 48 -5.14 -13.67 -7.66
CA ARG A 48 -4.50 -13.61 -8.98
C ARG A 48 -5.28 -14.30 -10.09
N GLN A 49 -6.40 -14.93 -9.75
CA GLN A 49 -7.27 -15.58 -10.72
C GLN A 49 -7.97 -14.53 -11.62
N SER A 50 -8.55 -15.00 -12.73
CA SER A 50 -9.40 -14.18 -13.59
C SER A 50 -10.59 -13.60 -12.83
N ALA A 51 -11.15 -12.49 -13.32
CA ALA A 51 -12.33 -11.87 -12.72
C ALA A 51 -13.46 -12.89 -12.51
N GLY A 52 -13.99 -12.93 -11.29
CA GLY A 52 -15.01 -13.88 -10.87
C GLY A 52 -15.42 -13.66 -9.41
N PRO A 53 -16.56 -14.25 -8.99
CA PRO A 53 -17.13 -14.03 -7.66
C PRO A 53 -16.17 -14.37 -6.51
N GLU A 54 -15.38 -15.44 -6.66
CA GLU A 54 -14.44 -15.90 -5.64
C GLU A 54 -13.29 -14.90 -5.44
N VAL A 55 -12.79 -14.32 -6.53
CA VAL A 55 -11.75 -13.30 -6.50
C VAL A 55 -12.27 -12.04 -5.86
N ASP A 56 -13.45 -11.57 -6.27
CA ASP A 56 -14.05 -10.36 -5.73
C ASP A 56 -14.39 -10.51 -4.25
N ALA A 57 -14.85 -11.69 -3.81
CA ALA A 57 -15.05 -11.99 -2.39
C ALA A 57 -13.73 -11.96 -1.61
N ALA A 58 -12.66 -12.54 -2.16
CA ALA A 58 -11.35 -12.52 -1.52
C ALA A 58 -10.83 -11.09 -1.35
N TRP A 59 -10.96 -10.23 -2.37
CA TRP A 59 -10.58 -8.81 -2.28
C TRP A 59 -11.47 -8.03 -1.31
N ALA A 60 -12.79 -8.26 -1.33
CA ALA A 60 -13.72 -7.64 -0.38
C ALA A 60 -13.36 -7.94 1.08
N ALA A 61 -12.92 -9.17 1.37
CA ALA A 61 -12.50 -9.59 2.71
C ALA A 61 -11.26 -8.85 3.24
N LEU A 62 -10.49 -8.18 2.38
CA LEU A 62 -9.34 -7.35 2.78
C LEU A 62 -9.75 -5.96 3.30
N GLY A 63 -11.04 -5.62 3.25
CA GLY A 63 -11.55 -4.32 3.69
C GLY A 63 -11.56 -3.23 2.62
N VAL A 64 -11.39 -3.60 1.34
CA VAL A 64 -11.40 -2.64 0.20
C VAL A 64 -12.71 -1.88 0.02
N ASN A 65 -13.79 -2.32 0.68
CA ASN A 65 -15.11 -1.69 0.65
C ASN A 65 -15.56 -1.20 2.04
N TYR A 66 -14.65 -1.05 3.01
CA TYR A 66 -15.00 -0.57 4.34
C TYR A 66 -15.41 0.91 4.29
N ARG A 67 -16.41 1.23 5.10
CA ARG A 67 -16.93 2.59 5.25
C ARG A 67 -15.99 3.42 6.12
N SER A 68 -16.22 4.73 6.14
CA SER A 68 -15.50 5.64 7.02
C SER A 68 -15.69 5.25 8.49
N ILE A 69 -14.60 5.34 9.25
CA ILE A 69 -14.58 5.29 10.71
C ILE A 69 -14.91 6.66 11.29
N VAL A 70 -15.17 6.70 12.59
CA VAL A 70 -15.29 7.94 13.35
C VAL A 70 -13.99 8.21 14.09
N VAL A 71 -13.38 9.36 13.84
CA VAL A 71 -12.26 9.86 14.66
C VAL A 71 -12.83 10.76 15.75
N PRO A 72 -12.60 10.45 17.04
CA PRO A 72 -13.06 11.28 18.14
C PRO A 72 -12.51 12.70 18.09
N MET A 73 -13.32 13.68 18.53
CA MET A 73 -12.93 15.10 18.53
C MET A 73 -11.62 15.38 19.29
N ASN A 74 -11.37 14.64 20.38
CA ASN A 74 -10.19 14.78 21.22
C ASN A 74 -8.92 14.15 20.63
N GLU A 75 -9.04 13.37 19.55
CA GLU A 75 -7.90 12.71 18.88
C GLU A 75 -7.63 13.29 17.48
N ALA A 76 -8.58 14.03 16.91
CA ALA A 76 -8.54 14.50 15.52
C ALA A 76 -7.32 15.38 15.19
N GLU A 77 -6.87 16.25 16.10
CA GLU A 77 -5.72 17.12 15.83
C GLU A 77 -4.43 16.31 15.68
N GLU A 78 -4.26 15.23 16.46
CA GLU A 78 -3.07 14.38 16.39
C GLU A 78 -2.99 13.58 15.09
N THR A 79 -4.13 13.33 14.46
CA THR A 79 -4.20 12.65 13.14
C THR A 79 -3.95 13.59 11.97
N GLY A 80 -3.85 14.90 12.23
CA GLY A 80 -3.72 15.93 11.20
C GLY A 80 -5.04 16.39 10.59
N LEU A 81 -6.19 15.91 11.10
CA LEU A 81 -7.50 16.41 10.71
C LEU A 81 -7.68 17.83 11.27
N ARG A 82 -8.16 18.74 10.42
CA ARG A 82 -8.32 20.15 10.78
C ARG A 82 -9.67 20.39 11.43
N HIS A 83 -9.74 21.37 12.33
CA HIS A 83 -10.97 21.72 13.04
C HIS A 83 -12.13 22.13 12.12
N ASP A 84 -11.87 22.53 10.88
CA ASP A 84 -12.83 23.01 9.87
C ASP A 84 -13.26 21.93 8.86
N GLN A 85 -12.71 20.71 8.97
CA GLN A 85 -13.16 19.57 8.18
C GLN A 85 -14.57 19.12 8.56
N VAL A 86 -15.16 18.30 7.71
CA VAL A 86 -16.52 17.77 7.87
C VAL A 86 -16.62 17.04 9.21
N LYS A 87 -17.72 17.28 9.93
CA LYS A 87 -18.01 16.66 11.23
C LYS A 87 -19.34 15.92 11.17
N ILE A 88 -19.40 14.83 11.90
CA ILE A 88 -20.65 14.13 12.19
C ILE A 88 -21.47 15.01 13.15
N SER A 89 -22.77 15.09 12.93
CA SER A 89 -23.68 15.84 13.82
C SER A 89 -23.62 15.30 15.25
N GLN A 90 -23.81 16.20 16.24
CA GLN A 90 -23.92 15.80 17.65
C GLN A 90 -25.12 14.87 17.91
N GLU A 91 -26.17 14.94 17.07
CA GLU A 91 -27.29 13.99 17.10
C GLU A 91 -26.83 12.54 16.90
N TYR A 92 -25.76 12.34 16.12
CA TYR A 92 -25.19 11.04 15.80
C TYR A 92 -23.85 10.78 16.52
N GLY A 93 -23.56 11.52 17.59
CA GLY A 93 -22.40 11.29 18.46
C GLY A 93 -21.14 12.12 18.14
N GLY A 94 -21.16 12.96 17.10
CA GLY A 94 -20.04 13.85 16.80
C GLY A 94 -18.79 13.15 16.24
N GLY A 95 -17.70 13.90 16.12
CA GLY A 95 -16.42 13.42 15.56
C GLY A 95 -16.26 13.69 14.07
N PHE A 96 -15.18 13.15 13.49
CA PHE A 96 -14.83 13.33 12.09
C PHE A 96 -15.00 12.00 11.33
N PRO A 97 -15.71 11.98 10.18
CA PRO A 97 -15.69 10.83 9.30
C PRO A 97 -14.33 10.78 8.59
N ALA A 98 -13.65 9.64 8.69
CA ALA A 98 -12.37 9.43 8.02
C ALA A 98 -12.21 7.98 7.57
N ASN A 99 -11.36 7.72 6.58
CA ASN A 99 -11.02 6.35 6.16
C ASN A 99 -9.58 6.03 6.57
N VAL A 100 -9.30 4.75 6.87
CA VAL A 100 -7.93 4.30 7.15
C VAL A 100 -7.15 4.20 5.84
N GLU A 101 -6.00 4.85 5.77
CA GLU A 101 -5.21 5.01 4.54
C GLU A 101 -4.81 3.68 3.92
N GLY A 102 -4.31 2.73 4.71
CA GLY A 102 -3.89 1.41 4.24
C GLY A 102 -5.03 0.62 3.57
N LEU A 103 -6.26 0.76 4.06
CA LEU A 103 -7.44 0.14 3.43
C LEU A 103 -7.81 0.86 2.12
N HIS A 104 -7.66 2.19 2.08
CA HIS A 104 -7.87 2.95 0.87
C HIS A 104 -6.81 2.63 -0.21
N HIS A 105 -5.55 2.38 0.16
CA HIS A 105 -4.54 1.89 -0.77
C HIS A 105 -4.92 0.55 -1.41
N LEU A 106 -5.44 -0.39 -0.61
CA LEU A 106 -5.95 -1.68 -1.11
C LEU A 106 -7.18 -1.50 -2.02
N HIS A 107 -8.09 -0.57 -1.68
CA HIS A 107 -9.22 -0.18 -2.54
C HIS A 107 -8.73 0.33 -3.90
N CYS A 108 -7.78 1.26 -3.92
CA CYS A 108 -7.18 1.78 -5.15
C CYS A 108 -6.52 0.68 -5.97
N LEU A 109 -5.80 -0.25 -5.34
CA LEU A 109 -5.16 -1.38 -6.03
C LEU A 109 -6.21 -2.31 -6.67
N ASP A 110 -7.32 -2.61 -5.99
CA ASP A 110 -8.43 -3.39 -6.57
C ASP A 110 -9.13 -2.65 -7.72
N LEU A 111 -9.27 -1.32 -7.63
CA LEU A 111 -9.82 -0.52 -8.72
C LEU A 111 -8.90 -0.55 -9.95
N LEU A 112 -7.59 -0.40 -9.77
CA LEU A 112 -6.61 -0.50 -10.86
C LEU A 112 -6.64 -1.89 -11.52
N ARG A 113 -6.73 -2.95 -10.71
CA ARG A 113 -6.91 -4.34 -11.20
C ARG A 113 -8.10 -4.45 -12.16
N LYS A 114 -9.22 -3.80 -11.82
CA LYS A 114 -10.48 -3.89 -12.57
C LYS A 114 -10.50 -3.01 -13.82
N THR A 115 -9.72 -1.93 -13.86
CA THR A 115 -9.97 -0.83 -14.82
C THR A 115 -8.88 -0.62 -15.87
N LEU A 116 -7.62 -0.99 -15.64
CA LEU A 116 -6.49 -0.62 -16.53
C LEU A 116 -6.49 -1.24 -17.96
N HIS A 117 -7.50 -2.02 -18.33
CA HIS A 117 -7.61 -2.70 -19.63
C HIS A 117 -7.51 -1.77 -20.85
N TRP A 118 -7.97 -0.51 -20.76
CA TRP A 118 -7.98 0.43 -21.89
C TRP A 118 -6.59 0.85 -22.41
N ASN A 119 -5.52 0.64 -21.62
CA ASN A 119 -4.15 0.92 -22.03
C ASN A 119 -3.44 -0.30 -22.64
N TYR A 120 -4.02 -1.49 -22.48
CA TYR A 120 -3.32 -2.75 -22.68
C TYR A 120 -2.88 -2.97 -24.13
N ASP A 121 -3.80 -2.77 -25.09
CA ASP A 121 -3.52 -2.98 -26.52
C ASP A 121 -2.39 -2.08 -27.03
N TYR A 122 -2.33 -0.84 -26.56
CA TYR A 122 -1.27 0.10 -26.92
C TYR A 122 0.12 -0.39 -26.46
N TYR A 123 0.26 -0.82 -25.21
CA TYR A 123 1.54 -1.29 -24.70
C TYR A 123 1.91 -2.68 -25.24
N LEU A 124 0.93 -3.54 -25.51
CA LEU A 124 1.16 -4.81 -26.19
C LEU A 124 1.72 -4.61 -27.60
N ALA A 125 1.25 -3.59 -28.32
CA ALA A 125 1.74 -3.22 -29.65
C ALA A 125 3.17 -2.65 -29.62
N LYS A 126 3.56 -1.97 -28.53
CA LYS A 126 4.91 -1.39 -28.39
C LYS A 126 6.03 -2.42 -28.27
N LYS A 127 5.77 -3.61 -27.72
CA LYS A 127 6.78 -4.69 -27.54
C LYS A 127 8.04 -4.22 -26.80
N GLU A 128 7.86 -3.42 -25.76
CA GLU A 128 8.94 -2.92 -24.91
C GLU A 128 8.85 -3.52 -23.49
N GLY A 129 9.99 -3.65 -22.81
CA GLY A 129 10.05 -4.15 -21.44
C GLY A 129 9.36 -5.51 -21.29
N PRO A 130 8.45 -5.70 -20.31
CA PRO A 130 7.74 -6.98 -20.14
C PRO A 130 6.93 -7.43 -21.38
N PHE A 131 6.49 -6.50 -22.24
CA PHE A 131 5.64 -6.78 -23.41
C PHE A 131 6.39 -7.41 -24.60
N VAL A 132 7.72 -7.60 -24.50
CA VAL A 132 8.48 -8.45 -25.44
C VAL A 132 8.04 -9.92 -25.37
N ASN A 133 7.46 -10.33 -24.24
CA ASN A 133 7.01 -11.69 -24.00
C ASN A 133 5.63 -11.97 -24.61
N SER A 134 5.19 -13.23 -24.52
CA SER A 134 3.81 -13.60 -24.88
C SER A 134 2.81 -12.92 -23.95
N GLU A 135 1.60 -12.68 -24.46
CA GLU A 135 0.48 -12.14 -23.69
C GLU A 135 0.18 -12.95 -22.43
N TYR A 136 0.31 -14.28 -22.51
CA TYR A 136 0.17 -15.14 -21.33
C TYR A 136 1.18 -14.77 -20.23
N ILE A 137 2.45 -14.60 -20.58
CA ILE A 137 3.50 -14.22 -19.63
C ILE A 137 3.29 -12.80 -19.10
N VAL A 138 2.87 -11.86 -19.96
CA VAL A 138 2.53 -10.49 -19.55
C VAL A 138 1.42 -10.50 -18.50
N ARG A 139 0.38 -11.32 -18.70
CA ARG A 139 -0.72 -11.46 -17.75
C ARG A 139 -0.25 -12.06 -16.43
N VAL A 140 0.54 -13.15 -16.47
CA VAL A 140 1.11 -13.78 -15.25
C VAL A 140 1.98 -12.80 -14.48
N HIS A 141 2.84 -12.05 -15.19
CA HIS A 141 3.71 -11.04 -14.60
C HIS A 141 2.88 -9.92 -13.96
N THR A 142 1.87 -9.40 -14.66
CA THR A 142 1.00 -8.33 -14.14
C THR A 142 0.25 -8.76 -12.89
N THR A 143 -0.36 -9.95 -12.87
CA THR A 143 -1.08 -10.42 -11.68
C THR A 143 -0.14 -10.79 -10.53
N HIS A 144 1.08 -11.27 -10.82
CA HIS A 144 2.12 -11.44 -9.82
C HIS A 144 2.52 -10.11 -9.18
N CYS A 145 2.84 -9.07 -9.98
CA CYS A 145 3.19 -7.75 -9.47
C CYS A 145 2.08 -7.14 -8.61
N LEU A 146 0.83 -7.27 -9.06
CA LEU A 146 -0.33 -6.79 -8.32
C LEU A 146 -0.47 -7.48 -6.96
N ASP A 147 -0.25 -8.79 -6.90
CA ASP A 147 -0.29 -9.54 -5.65
C ASP A 147 0.90 -9.25 -4.72
N MET A 148 2.08 -8.97 -5.27
CA MET A 148 3.23 -8.51 -4.48
C MET A 148 2.95 -7.14 -3.84
N LEU A 149 2.37 -6.21 -4.59
CA LEU A 149 1.96 -4.90 -4.05
C LEU A 149 0.89 -5.06 -2.97
N ARG A 150 -0.11 -5.91 -3.18
CA ARG A 150 -1.14 -6.23 -2.17
C ARG A 150 -0.49 -6.72 -0.87
N GLN A 151 0.48 -7.64 -0.96
CA GLN A 151 1.18 -8.17 0.21
C GLN A 151 2.02 -7.10 0.93
N VAL A 152 2.71 -6.22 0.20
CA VAL A 152 3.45 -5.08 0.79
C VAL A 152 2.50 -4.14 1.54
N LEU A 153 1.36 -3.79 0.93
CA LEU A 153 0.36 -2.90 1.54
C LEU A 153 -0.28 -3.53 2.79
N MET A 154 -0.46 -4.85 2.83
CA MET A 154 -0.95 -5.56 4.02
C MET A 154 0.12 -5.74 5.09
N CYS A 155 1.39 -5.86 4.70
CA CYS A 155 2.51 -6.00 5.62
C CYS A 155 2.89 -4.65 6.26
N ASN A 156 2.68 -3.56 5.54
CA ASN A 156 2.95 -2.20 6.00
C ASN A 156 1.71 -1.33 5.80
N PRO A 157 0.57 -1.65 6.47
CA PRO A 157 -0.64 -0.89 6.29
C PRO A 157 -0.43 0.51 6.86
N ASP A 158 -0.73 1.55 6.07
CA ASP A 158 -0.74 2.90 6.59
C ASP A 158 -1.91 3.04 7.57
N VAL A 159 -1.57 3.33 8.83
CA VAL A 159 -2.53 3.47 9.92
C VAL A 159 -3.11 4.88 10.01
N GLY A 160 -2.59 5.83 9.21
CA GLY A 160 -3.12 7.18 9.10
C GLY A 160 -4.58 7.19 8.64
N VAL A 161 -5.16 8.39 8.66
CA VAL A 161 -6.55 8.59 8.23
C VAL A 161 -6.67 9.73 7.25
N LEU A 162 -7.55 9.55 6.26
CA LEU A 162 -7.95 10.58 5.31
C LEU A 162 -9.37 11.04 5.62
N GLY A 163 -9.49 12.34 5.93
CA GLY A 163 -10.74 12.99 6.34
C GLY A 163 -11.58 13.49 5.17
N GLN A 164 -12.58 14.30 5.48
CA GLN A 164 -13.43 14.94 4.48
C GLN A 164 -13.41 16.46 4.64
N VAL A 165 -13.39 17.16 3.52
CA VAL A 165 -13.50 18.62 3.42
C VAL A 165 -14.83 19.01 2.79
N TRP A 166 -15.26 20.24 3.03
CA TRP A 166 -16.36 20.83 2.28
C TRP A 166 -15.87 21.27 0.90
N TRP A 167 -16.54 20.78 -0.14
CA TRP A 167 -16.35 21.21 -1.51
C TRP A 167 -17.66 21.78 -2.05
N GLN A 168 -17.60 22.95 -2.69
CA GLN A 168 -18.75 23.55 -3.35
C GLN A 168 -18.49 23.62 -4.86
N PRO A 169 -19.14 22.74 -5.66
CA PRO A 169 -19.19 22.90 -7.11
C PRO A 169 -19.84 24.23 -7.49
N ALA A 170 -19.40 24.83 -8.61
CA ALA A 170 -19.92 26.12 -9.06
C ALA A 170 -21.44 26.12 -9.33
N ASP A 171 -21.97 24.98 -9.76
CA ASP A 171 -23.37 24.81 -10.14
C ASP A 171 -24.26 24.28 -9.01
N GLU A 172 -23.70 24.10 -7.79
CA GLU A 172 -24.43 23.56 -6.65
C GLU A 172 -24.70 24.63 -5.58
N PRO A 173 -25.94 24.71 -5.05
CA PRO A 173 -26.33 25.76 -4.10
C PRO A 173 -25.70 25.58 -2.72
N ASN A 174 -25.24 24.37 -2.37
CA ASN A 174 -24.72 24.03 -1.05
C ASN A 174 -23.40 23.25 -1.16
N PRO A 175 -22.48 23.40 -0.20
CA PRO A 175 -21.29 22.57 -0.13
C PRO A 175 -21.66 21.11 0.19
N MET A 176 -20.87 20.19 -0.34
CA MET A 176 -20.97 18.76 -0.09
C MET A 176 -19.65 18.22 0.47
N PRO A 177 -19.69 17.14 1.29
CA PRO A 177 -18.48 16.53 1.78
C PRO A 177 -17.74 15.83 0.63
N PHE A 178 -16.41 15.98 0.60
CA PHE A 178 -15.53 15.27 -0.30
C PHE A 178 -14.31 14.77 0.45
N VAL A 179 -13.80 13.61 0.04
CA VAL A 179 -12.63 12.99 0.68
C VAL A 179 -11.37 13.80 0.36
N ASP A 180 -10.63 14.21 1.38
CA ASP A 180 -9.36 14.93 1.22
C ASP A 180 -8.20 13.95 1.19
N PHE A 181 -7.71 13.66 -0.02
CA PHE A 181 -6.56 12.77 -0.22
C PHE A 181 -5.20 13.44 0.06
N ASN A 182 -5.18 14.72 0.47
CA ASN A 182 -3.95 15.45 0.76
C ASN A 182 -3.58 15.31 2.24
N THR A 183 -2.97 14.17 2.58
CA THR A 183 -2.49 13.89 3.94
C THR A 183 -0.96 14.06 4.03
N LYS A 184 -0.46 14.28 5.25
CA LYS A 184 0.99 14.43 5.50
C LYS A 184 1.59 13.06 5.81
N HIS A 185 2.76 12.74 5.26
CA HIS A 185 3.44 11.47 5.56
C HIS A 185 4.90 11.70 5.96
N ARG A 186 5.45 10.73 6.72
CA ARG A 186 6.89 10.66 7.00
C ARG A 186 7.52 9.61 6.10
N CYS A 187 8.07 10.07 4.98
CA CYS A 187 8.65 9.19 3.98
C CYS A 187 10.13 8.94 4.23
N ARG A 188 10.63 7.79 3.77
CA ARG A 188 12.07 7.61 3.52
C ARG A 188 12.48 8.49 2.35
N ASP A 189 13.75 8.89 2.31
CA ASP A 189 14.29 9.65 1.18
C ASP A 189 14.34 8.77 -0.08
N TYR A 190 13.30 8.86 -0.89
CA TYR A 190 13.19 8.12 -2.15
C TYR A 190 14.27 8.54 -3.15
N GLY A 191 14.65 9.82 -3.16
CA GLY A 191 15.68 10.33 -4.06
C GLY A 191 17.03 9.67 -3.76
N ALA A 192 17.43 9.65 -2.49
CA ALA A 192 18.65 9.00 -2.05
C ALA A 192 18.67 7.50 -2.38
N ILE A 193 17.56 6.79 -2.12
CA ILE A 193 17.43 5.35 -2.43
C ILE A 193 17.55 5.11 -3.94
N ARG A 194 16.83 5.90 -4.76
CA ARG A 194 16.85 5.77 -6.23
C ARG A 194 18.24 6.01 -6.79
N SER A 195 18.91 7.09 -6.36
CA SER A 195 20.27 7.42 -6.81
C SER A 195 21.30 6.38 -6.37
N TRP A 196 21.16 5.82 -5.16
CA TRP A 196 21.98 4.69 -4.75
C TRP A 196 21.76 3.49 -5.68
N ALA A 197 20.51 3.11 -5.97
CA ALA A 197 20.22 1.98 -6.86
C ALA A 197 20.77 2.21 -8.29
N GLU A 198 20.58 3.40 -8.86
CA GLU A 198 21.08 3.78 -10.18
C GLU A 198 22.61 3.65 -10.29
N ALA A 199 23.35 4.05 -9.26
CA ALA A 199 24.81 3.94 -9.23
C ALA A 199 25.35 2.51 -9.04
N HIS A 200 24.50 1.55 -8.63
CA HIS A 200 24.87 0.17 -8.32
C HIS A 200 24.22 -0.85 -9.25
N GLN A 201 23.89 -0.45 -10.49
CA GLN A 201 23.39 -1.37 -11.49
C GLN A 201 24.48 -2.36 -11.93
N LEU A 202 24.07 -3.59 -12.26
CA LEU A 202 24.94 -4.50 -13.00
C LEU A 202 25.32 -3.89 -14.36
N PRO A 203 26.49 -4.25 -14.92
CA PRO A 203 26.81 -3.87 -16.29
C PRO A 203 25.75 -4.40 -17.26
N SER A 204 25.63 -3.75 -18.42
CA SER A 204 24.70 -4.20 -19.45
C SER A 204 25.08 -5.61 -19.92
N GLU A 205 24.09 -6.45 -20.22
CA GLU A 205 24.33 -7.79 -20.78
C GLU A 205 25.12 -7.75 -22.10
N LYS A 206 25.12 -6.61 -22.79
CA LYS A 206 25.92 -6.37 -24.01
C LYS A 206 27.41 -6.15 -23.74
N GLU A 207 27.77 -5.83 -22.50
CA GLU A 207 29.12 -5.48 -22.06
C GLU A 207 29.83 -6.65 -21.39
N VAL A 208 29.13 -7.76 -21.15
CA VAL A 208 29.66 -8.93 -20.45
C VAL A 208 29.40 -10.22 -21.25
N ASP A 209 30.24 -11.23 -21.02
CA ASP A 209 30.00 -12.58 -21.55
C ASP A 209 29.01 -13.32 -20.64
N MET A 210 27.74 -13.35 -21.05
CA MET A 210 26.66 -13.99 -20.28
C MET A 210 26.88 -15.49 -20.05
N SER A 211 27.70 -16.18 -20.85
CA SER A 211 28.02 -17.60 -20.63
C SER A 211 28.91 -17.84 -19.41
N ARG A 212 29.54 -16.78 -18.89
CA ARG A 212 30.47 -16.81 -17.75
C ARG A 212 30.15 -15.79 -16.67
N PHE A 213 29.10 -15.00 -16.84
CA PHE A 213 28.76 -13.89 -15.95
C PHE A 213 28.28 -14.37 -14.58
N TYR A 214 27.47 -15.42 -14.54
CA TYR A 214 26.99 -16.02 -13.30
C TYR A 214 27.86 -17.20 -12.87
N GLU A 215 28.18 -17.29 -11.58
CA GLU A 215 28.73 -18.51 -10.99
C GLU A 215 27.66 -19.60 -10.96
N MET A 216 28.00 -20.80 -11.45
CA MET A 216 27.09 -21.95 -11.36
C MET A 216 26.97 -22.42 -9.89
N PRO A 217 25.81 -22.97 -9.47
CA PRO A 217 25.61 -23.46 -8.11
C PRO A 217 26.64 -24.53 -7.71
N LYS A 218 27.09 -24.48 -6.47
CA LYS A 218 28.00 -25.45 -5.86
C LYS A 218 27.22 -26.62 -5.24
N PRO A 219 27.85 -27.78 -5.04
CA PRO A 219 27.22 -28.89 -4.32
C PRO A 219 26.74 -28.44 -2.94
N GLY A 220 25.44 -28.61 -2.65
CA GLY A 220 24.81 -28.17 -1.41
C GLY A 220 24.04 -26.85 -1.52
N ASP A 221 24.19 -26.10 -2.61
CA ASP A 221 23.37 -24.92 -2.87
C ASP A 221 21.91 -25.32 -3.15
N THR A 222 20.97 -24.49 -2.69
CA THR A 222 19.54 -24.71 -2.94
C THR A 222 19.23 -24.44 -4.41
N ILE A 223 18.85 -25.50 -5.13
CA ILE A 223 18.33 -25.41 -6.50
C ILE A 223 16.86 -25.79 -6.46
N TYR A 224 15.99 -24.84 -6.81
CA TYR A 224 14.55 -25.10 -6.86
C TYR A 224 14.23 -25.97 -8.09
N PRO A 225 13.43 -27.05 -7.94
CA PRO A 225 13.05 -27.92 -9.06
C PRO A 225 12.05 -27.26 -10.02
N SER A 226 11.50 -26.10 -9.65
CA SER A 226 10.60 -25.28 -10.44
C SER A 226 10.81 -23.79 -10.12
N ILE A 227 10.31 -22.91 -10.99
CA ILE A 227 10.30 -21.46 -10.72
C ILE A 227 9.48 -21.24 -9.44
N PRO A 228 10.08 -20.65 -8.39
CA PRO A 228 9.43 -20.49 -7.10
C PRO A 228 8.17 -19.62 -7.18
#